data_AF-A0A9J6QJG1-F1
#
_entry.id   AF-A0A9J6QJG1-F1
#
_cell.length_a   1.000
_cell.length_b   1.000
_cell.length_c   1.000
_cell.angle_alpha   90.00
_cell.angle_beta   90.00
_cell.angle_gamma   90.00
#
_symmetry.space_group_name_H-M   'P 1'
#
loop_
_entity.id
_entity.type
_entity.pdbx_description
1 polymer ?
#
loop_
_entity_poly.entity_id
_entity_poly.type
_entity_poly.pdbx_seq_one_letter_code
_entity_poly.pdbx_strand_id
1 'polypeptide(L)'
;MKLLIKIVLFILMMLFVAWTVPYSDLIFAFVSKHITLDESEKIAKFILGEPDPEPRESLRDYLSLLINTLISMPLLSAIITAYNTITRRNHFSEIPEEWASSTLRRFAKLFLFTFLFWALLRFLPYQAIFPADQTHADFTMAAATAFNLMITVFCYRFLTNNLYPLRR
;
A
#
# COMPACT_ATOMS: atom_id res chain seq x y z
N MET A 1 -0.97 -12.78 -18.89
CA MET A 1 -0.32 -13.07 -17.59
C MET A 1 -1.37 -13.25 -16.50
N LYS A 2 -1.38 -14.42 -15.84
CA LYS A 2 -2.34 -14.77 -14.77
C LYS A 2 -2.15 -13.89 -13.53
N LEU A 3 -3.20 -13.73 -12.71
CA LEU A 3 -3.20 -12.89 -11.50
C LEU A 3 -2.12 -13.31 -10.50
N LEU A 4 -2.00 -14.61 -10.22
CA LEU A 4 -1.00 -15.15 -9.28
C LEU A 4 0.43 -14.77 -9.68
N ILE A 5 0.74 -14.84 -10.98
CA ILE A 5 2.07 -14.46 -11.50
C ILE A 5 2.33 -12.98 -11.26
N LYS A 6 1.32 -12.11 -11.39
CA LYS A 6 1.47 -10.67 -11.14
C LYS A 6 1.74 -10.38 -9.67
N ILE A 7 1.08 -11.11 -8.77
CA ILE A 7 1.27 -10.97 -7.32
C ILE A 7 2.68 -11.43 -6.94
N VAL A 8 3.09 -12.62 -7.38
CA VAL A 8 4.45 -13.15 -7.14
C VAL A 8 5.50 -12.18 -7.69
N LEU A 9 5.31 -11.69 -8.92
CA LEU A 9 6.23 -10.74 -9.52
C LEU A 9 6.29 -9.41 -8.74
N PHE A 10 5.16 -8.93 -8.23
CA PHE A 10 5.13 -7.73 -7.40
C PHE A 10 5.93 -7.93 -6.10
N ILE A 11 5.76 -9.06 -5.41
CA ILE A 11 6.50 -9.38 -4.19
C ILE A 11 8.00 -9.47 -4.49
N LEU A 12 8.39 -10.14 -5.58
CA LEU A 12 9.79 -10.21 -6.00
C LEU A 12 10.36 -8.83 -6.30
N MET A 13 9.59 -7.92 -6.91
CA MET A 13 10.03 -6.54 -7.14
C MET A 13 10.16 -5.74 -5.85
N MET A 14 9.28 -5.94 -4.87
CA MET A 14 9.41 -5.30 -3.56
C MET A 14 10.68 -5.76 -2.83
N LEU A 15 10.97 -7.06 -2.87
CA LEU A 15 12.20 -7.62 -2.29
C LEU A 15 13.45 -7.13 -3.03
N PHE A 16 13.41 -7.11 -4.35
CA PHE A 16 14.51 -6.61 -5.18
C PHE A 16 14.80 -5.14 -4.89
N VAL A 17 13.77 -4.30 -4.83
CA VAL A 17 13.90 -2.87 -4.52
C VAL A 17 14.41 -2.66 -3.10
N ALA A 18 13.91 -3.41 -2.11
CA ALA A 18 14.40 -3.35 -0.74
C ALA A 18 15.89 -3.70 -0.63
N TRP A 19 16.36 -4.65 -1.43
CA TRP A 19 17.75 -5.08 -1.42
C TRP A 19 18.68 -4.13 -2.20
N THR A 20 18.20 -3.53 -3.29
CA THR A 20 19.05 -2.75 -4.20
C THR A 20 19.06 -1.24 -3.94
N VAL A 21 17.95 -0.68 -3.46
CA VAL A 21 17.80 0.76 -3.34
C VAL A 21 18.02 1.17 -1.90
N PRO A 22 19.01 2.04 -1.60
CA PRO A 22 19.33 2.48 -0.24
C PRO A 22 18.36 3.56 0.27
N TYR A 23 17.05 3.36 0.07
CA TYR A 23 16.05 4.31 0.55
C TYR A 23 15.91 4.30 2.07
N SER A 24 16.27 3.20 2.75
CA SER A 24 16.20 3.08 4.21
C SER A 24 17.02 4.15 4.92
N ASP A 25 18.22 4.41 4.43
CA ASP A 25 19.15 5.37 5.01
C ASP A 25 18.69 6.80 4.76
N LEU A 26 18.13 7.05 3.57
CA LEU A 26 17.52 8.34 3.22
C LEU A 26 16.31 8.64 4.11
N ILE A 27 15.46 7.65 4.33
CA ILE A 27 14.28 7.78 5.20
C ILE A 27 14.73 7.97 6.65
N PHE A 28 15.72 7.22 7.12
CA PHE A 28 16.28 7.39 8.46
C PHE A 28 16.81 8.81 8.67
N ALA A 29 17.63 9.32 7.73
CA ALA A 29 18.16 10.67 7.79
C ALA A 29 17.04 11.71 7.73
N PHE A 30 16.02 11.49 6.88
CA PHE A 30 14.89 12.39 6.76
C PHE A 30 14.08 12.47 8.05
N VAL A 31 13.62 11.34 8.57
CA VAL A 31 12.80 11.25 9.79
C VAL A 31 13.57 11.79 10.99
N SER A 32 14.83 11.39 11.16
CA SER A 32 15.63 11.82 12.32
C SER A 32 15.94 13.31 12.32
N LYS A 33 16.10 13.92 11.14
CA LYS A 33 16.47 15.33 10.99
C LYS A 33 15.29 16.29 10.93
N HIS A 34 14.15 15.87 10.36
CA HIS A 34 13.03 16.76 10.06
C HIS A 34 11.76 16.47 10.86
N ILE A 35 11.67 15.31 11.52
CA ILE A 35 10.47 14.92 12.24
C ILE A 35 10.78 14.81 13.73
N THR A 36 10.17 15.67 14.52
CA THR A 36 10.26 15.63 15.97
C THR A 36 9.54 14.39 16.53
N LEU A 37 9.84 14.04 17.79
CA LEU A 37 9.19 12.89 18.43
C LEU A 37 7.68 13.11 18.59
N ASP A 38 7.25 14.33 18.96
CA ASP A 38 5.84 14.71 19.07
C ASP A 38 5.11 14.63 17.71
N GLU A 39 5.76 15.05 16.62
CA GLU A 39 5.21 14.88 15.28
C GLU A 39 5.10 13.40 14.89
N SER A 40 6.11 12.59 15.24
CA SER A 40 6.07 11.15 14.99
C SER A 40 4.93 10.49 15.75
N GLU A 41 4.69 10.87 17.00
CA GLU A 41 3.58 10.36 17.81
C GLU A 41 2.22 10.76 17.21
N LYS A 42 2.06 12.02 16.79
CA LYS A 42 0.84 12.49 16.12
C LYS A 42 0.58 11.75 14.81
N ILE A 43 1.62 11.54 14.00
CA ILE A 43 1.50 10.83 12.73
C ILE A 43 1.23 9.34 12.97
N ALA A 44 1.98 8.69 13.86
CA ALA A 44 1.79 7.29 14.21
C ALA A 44 0.38 7.06 14.77
N LYS A 45 -0.12 7.94 15.65
CA LYS A 45 -1.49 7.86 16.16
C LYS A 45 -2.54 8.14 15.10
N PHE A 46 -2.29 9.07 14.17
CA PHE A 46 -3.18 9.30 13.03
C PHE A 46 -3.26 8.06 12.13
N ILE A 47 -2.13 7.36 11.99
CA ILE A 47 -2.01 6.10 11.28
C ILE A 47 -2.67 4.99 12.14
N LEU A 48 -2.03 4.49 13.17
CA LEU A 48 -2.53 3.32 13.90
C LEU A 48 -3.91 3.50 14.56
N GLY A 49 -4.37 4.73 14.77
CA GLY A 49 -5.61 5.04 15.47
C GLY A 49 -5.44 5.00 16.99
N GLU A 50 -4.29 4.50 17.46
CA GLU A 50 -3.89 4.37 18.84
C GLU A 50 -2.46 4.88 19.08
N PRO A 51 -2.08 5.17 20.33
CA PRO A 51 -0.70 5.51 20.67
C PRO A 51 0.23 4.32 20.40
N ASP A 52 1.32 4.57 19.69
CA ASP A 52 2.34 3.57 19.39
C ASP A 52 3.50 3.68 20.39
N PRO A 53 4.05 2.57 20.91
CA PRO A 53 5.18 2.60 21.83
C PRO A 53 6.46 3.15 21.18
N GLU A 54 6.65 2.96 19.87
CA GLU A 54 7.86 3.36 19.14
C GLU A 54 7.53 4.18 17.88
N PRO A 55 6.88 5.35 18.03
CA PRO A 55 6.19 6.04 16.95
C PRO A 55 7.14 6.46 15.82
N ARG A 56 8.40 6.74 16.17
CA ARG A 56 9.44 7.11 15.21
C ARG A 56 9.92 5.91 14.38
N GLU A 57 10.03 4.73 14.98
CA GLU A 57 10.45 3.52 14.26
C GLU A 57 9.34 3.03 13.35
N SER A 58 8.11 2.95 13.88
CA SER A 58 6.91 2.68 13.09
C SER A 58 6.77 3.62 11.89
N LEU A 59 6.97 4.94 12.10
CA LEU A 59 6.95 5.90 11.00
C LEU A 59 8.01 5.63 9.93
N ARG A 60 9.22 5.25 10.32
CA ARG A 60 10.29 4.88 9.37
C ARG A 60 9.90 3.64 8.57
N ASP A 61 9.30 2.65 9.21
CA ASP A 61 8.87 1.42 8.55
C ASP A 61 7.72 1.68 7.57
N TYR A 62 6.75 2.51 7.95
CA TYR A 62 5.66 2.92 7.05
C TYR A 62 6.18 3.67 5.83
N LEU A 63 7.09 4.63 6.01
CA LEU A 63 7.70 5.35 4.91
C LEU A 63 8.53 4.42 4.03
N SER A 64 9.26 3.48 4.63
CA SER A 64 10.05 2.49 3.90
C SER A 64 9.18 1.61 3.02
N LEU A 65 8.08 1.10 3.56
CA LEU A 65 7.10 0.31 2.82
C LEU A 65 6.45 1.13 1.69
N LEU A 66 6.11 2.40 1.96
CA LEU A 66 5.54 3.32 0.99
C LEU A 66 6.49 3.57 -0.17
N ILE A 67 7.73 3.98 0.10
CA ILE A 67 8.73 4.26 -0.94
C ILE A 67 9.04 3.00 -1.76
N ASN A 68 9.20 1.85 -1.11
CA ASN A 68 9.39 0.59 -1.81
C ASN A 68 8.23 0.32 -2.78
N THR A 69 6.98 0.43 -2.29
CA THR A 69 5.78 0.28 -3.12
C THR A 69 5.74 1.25 -4.29
N LEU A 70 6.08 2.52 -4.07
CA LEU A 70 6.11 3.56 -5.10
C LEU A 70 7.14 3.27 -6.20
N ILE A 71 8.27 2.63 -5.88
CA ILE A 71 9.32 2.27 -6.85
C ILE A 71 9.00 0.95 -7.56
N SER A 72 8.58 -0.09 -6.82
CA SER A 72 8.31 -1.42 -7.38
C SER A 72 7.14 -1.41 -8.36
N MET A 73 6.20 -0.49 -8.21
CA MET A 73 4.96 -0.44 -8.98
C MET A 73 5.18 0.01 -10.44
N PRO A 74 5.93 1.09 -10.74
CA PRO A 74 6.40 1.42 -12.08
C PRO A 74 7.24 0.31 -12.73
N LEU A 75 8.12 -0.34 -11.96
CA LEU A 75 8.96 -1.46 -12.44
C LEU A 75 8.10 -2.65 -12.88
N LEU A 76 7.14 -3.05 -12.04
CA LEU A 76 6.17 -4.09 -12.39
C LEU A 76 5.35 -3.71 -13.63
N SER A 77 4.98 -2.43 -13.77
CA SER A 77 4.30 -1.95 -14.98
C SER A 77 5.18 -2.08 -16.21
N ALA A 78 6.47 -1.74 -16.12
CA ALA A 78 7.40 -1.85 -17.23
C ALA A 78 7.53 -3.31 -17.70
N ILE A 79 7.68 -4.26 -16.78
CA ILE A 79 7.76 -5.69 -17.11
C ILE A 79 6.48 -6.18 -17.79
N ILE A 80 5.32 -5.78 -17.28
CA ILE A 80 4.03 -6.19 -17.85
C ILE A 80 3.82 -5.58 -19.24
N THR A 81 4.18 -4.31 -19.44
CA THR A 81 4.11 -3.66 -20.76
C THR A 81 5.06 -4.36 -21.73
N ALA A 82 6.33 -4.57 -21.37
CA ALA A 82 7.30 -5.28 -22.21
C ALA A 82 6.83 -6.69 -22.60
N TYR A 83 6.32 -7.47 -21.64
CA TYR A 83 5.77 -8.80 -21.90
C TYR A 83 4.62 -8.75 -22.91
N ASN A 84 3.69 -7.80 -22.76
CA ASN A 84 2.57 -7.64 -23.67
C ASN A 84 3.03 -7.22 -25.07
N THR A 85 3.96 -6.27 -25.19
CA THR A 85 4.52 -5.82 -26.47
C THR A 85 5.17 -6.97 -27.23
N ILE A 86 6.03 -7.75 -26.55
CA ILE A 86 6.72 -8.91 -27.15
C ILE A 86 5.72 -9.97 -27.62
N THR A 87 4.70 -10.25 -26.79
CA THR A 87 3.72 -11.31 -27.09
C THR A 87 2.70 -10.90 -28.15
N ARG A 88 2.33 -9.61 -28.21
CA ARG A 88 1.23 -9.10 -29.06
C ARG A 88 1.68 -8.32 -30.30
N ARG A 89 2.99 -8.12 -30.50
CA ARG A 89 3.56 -7.30 -31.59
C ARG A 89 2.93 -5.89 -31.69
N ASN A 90 2.70 -5.25 -30.54
CA ASN A 90 2.21 -3.87 -30.51
C ASN A 90 3.23 -2.91 -31.14
N HIS A 91 2.75 -1.77 -31.68
CA HIS A 91 3.62 -0.72 -32.19
C HIS A 91 4.51 -0.16 -31.06
N PHE A 92 5.83 -0.16 -31.29
CA PHE A 92 6.81 0.29 -30.29
C PHE A 92 6.66 1.77 -29.89
N SER A 93 6.00 2.57 -30.73
CA SER A 93 5.74 4.00 -30.48
C SER A 93 4.76 4.25 -29.32
N GLU A 94 3.89 3.29 -28.99
CA GLU A 94 2.85 3.45 -27.97
C GLU A 94 3.30 2.99 -26.57
N ILE A 95 4.49 2.37 -26.46
CA ILE A 95 5.00 1.76 -25.22
C ILE A 95 5.06 2.75 -24.03
N PRO A 96 5.58 3.99 -24.17
CA PRO A 96 5.70 4.90 -23.04
C PRO A 96 4.34 5.33 -22.50
N GLU A 97 3.38 5.58 -23.40
CA GLU A 97 2.02 5.99 -23.05
C GLU A 97 1.24 4.84 -22.39
N GLU A 98 1.33 3.62 -22.96
CA GLU A 98 0.75 2.42 -22.37
C GLU A 98 1.32 2.15 -20.96
N TRP A 99 2.64 2.28 -20.80
CA TRP A 99 3.31 2.12 -19.52
C TRP A 99 2.85 3.19 -18.50
N ALA A 100 2.84 4.47 -18.88
CA ALA A 100 2.42 5.56 -18.00
C ALA A 100 0.95 5.42 -17.58
N SER A 101 0.05 5.18 -18.54
CA SER A 101 -1.39 4.97 -18.29
C SER A 101 -1.64 3.75 -17.41
N SER A 102 -0.93 2.64 -17.65
CA SER A 102 -1.05 1.44 -16.84
C SER A 102 -0.52 1.65 -15.41
N THR A 103 0.57 2.39 -15.25
CA THR A 103 1.17 2.73 -13.96
C THR A 103 0.25 3.64 -13.16
N LEU A 104 -0.24 4.73 -13.78
CA LEU A 104 -1.16 5.67 -13.15
C LEU A 104 -2.46 4.97 -12.70
N ARG A 105 -3.02 4.11 -13.56
CA ARG A 105 -4.22 3.34 -13.23
C ARG A 105 -4.00 2.41 -12.04
N ARG A 106 -2.83 1.79 -11.94
CA ARG A 106 -2.50 0.96 -10.78
C ARG A 106 -2.34 1.82 -9.53
N PHE A 107 -1.66 2.97 -9.61
CA PHE A 107 -1.53 3.89 -8.48
C PHE A 107 -2.89 4.37 -7.99
N ALA A 108 -3.79 4.76 -8.90
CA ALA A 108 -5.14 5.15 -8.54
C ALA A 108 -5.89 4.04 -7.79
N LYS A 109 -5.74 2.78 -8.22
CA LYS A 109 -6.33 1.62 -7.53
C LYS A 109 -5.74 1.40 -6.14
N LEU A 110 -4.42 1.48 -6.01
CA LEU A 110 -3.73 1.35 -4.73
C LEU A 110 -4.14 2.48 -3.79
N PHE A 111 -4.10 3.72 -4.25
CA PHE A 111 -4.52 4.89 -3.47
C PHE A 111 -5.96 4.77 -3.00
N LEU A 112 -6.89 4.40 -3.90
CA LEU A 112 -8.30 4.20 -3.53
C LEU A 112 -8.46 3.07 -2.50
N PHE A 113 -7.79 1.93 -2.70
CA PHE A 113 -7.87 0.81 -1.78
C PHE A 113 -7.31 1.16 -0.40
N THR A 114 -6.13 1.77 -0.36
CA THR A 114 -5.49 2.26 0.86
C THR A 114 -6.40 3.28 1.54
N PHE A 115 -6.89 4.29 0.82
CA PHE A 115 -7.81 5.28 1.37
C PHE A 115 -9.07 4.64 1.98
N LEU A 116 -9.68 3.65 1.32
CA LEU A 116 -10.83 2.93 1.85
C LEU A 116 -10.49 2.13 3.10
N PHE A 117 -9.36 1.41 3.10
CA PHE A 117 -8.89 0.67 4.26
C PHE A 117 -8.75 1.58 5.47
N TRP A 118 -8.08 2.71 5.26
CA TRP A 118 -7.81 3.75 6.24
C TRP A 118 -9.09 4.40 6.77
N ALA A 119 -10.01 4.76 5.87
CA ALA A 119 -11.29 5.33 6.27
C ALA A 119 -12.08 4.36 7.15
N LEU A 120 -12.22 3.09 6.72
CA LEU A 120 -12.96 2.07 7.46
C LEU A 120 -12.31 1.74 8.80
N LEU A 121 -10.98 1.65 8.82
CA LEU A 121 -10.22 1.43 10.05
C LEU A 121 -10.50 2.53 11.07
N ARG A 122 -10.52 3.79 10.63
CA ARG A 122 -10.79 4.94 11.50
C ARG A 122 -12.23 5.02 12.01
N PHE A 123 -13.19 4.49 11.26
CA PHE A 123 -14.59 4.39 11.68
C PHE A 123 -14.86 3.21 12.61
N LEU A 124 -13.85 2.37 12.88
CA LEU A 124 -14.00 1.25 13.79
C LEU A 124 -14.23 1.77 15.23
N PRO A 125 -15.25 1.29 15.96
CA PRO A 125 -15.49 1.69 17.34
C PRO A 125 -14.48 1.02 18.27
N TYR A 126 -13.24 1.52 18.28
CA TYR A 126 -12.13 0.94 19.03
C TYR A 126 -12.48 0.68 20.49
N GLN A 127 -13.13 1.62 21.18
CA GLN A 127 -13.49 1.46 22.59
C GLN A 127 -14.50 0.34 22.87
N ALA A 128 -15.32 -0.03 21.89
CA ALA A 128 -16.28 -1.12 22.02
C ALA A 128 -15.64 -2.49 21.73
N ILE A 129 -14.60 -2.53 20.89
CA ILE A 129 -13.89 -3.76 20.49
C ILE A 129 -12.69 -4.03 21.40
N PHE A 130 -12.06 -2.96 21.86
CA PHE A 130 -10.84 -2.92 22.66
C PHE A 130 -11.08 -2.08 23.92
N PRO A 131 -11.81 -2.63 24.92
CA PRO A 131 -12.04 -1.94 26.17
C PRO A 131 -10.73 -1.78 26.96
N ALA A 132 -10.50 -0.57 27.50
CA ALA A 132 -9.22 -0.11 28.03
C ALA A 132 -8.73 -0.87 29.30
N ASP A 133 -9.57 -1.71 29.88
CA ASP A 133 -9.29 -2.51 31.08
C ASP A 133 -8.71 -3.90 30.77
N GLN A 134 -8.57 -4.27 29.49
CA GLN A 134 -8.11 -5.61 29.09
C GLN A 134 -6.86 -5.56 28.22
N THR A 135 -5.85 -6.34 28.59
CA THR A 135 -4.72 -6.63 27.69
C THR A 135 -5.24 -7.46 26.52
N HIS A 136 -5.24 -6.89 25.32
CA HIS A 136 -5.71 -7.60 24.13
C HIS A 136 -4.65 -8.58 23.64
N ALA A 137 -5.08 -9.81 23.35
CA ALA A 137 -4.24 -10.76 22.65
C ALA A 137 -4.01 -10.28 21.20
N ASP A 138 -2.80 -10.47 20.68
CA ASP A 138 -2.44 -10.18 19.28
C ASP A 138 -3.43 -10.76 18.28
N PHE A 139 -4.03 -11.91 18.63
CA PHE A 139 -5.08 -12.56 17.86
C PHE A 139 -6.31 -11.67 17.64
N THR A 140 -6.76 -10.94 18.65
CA THR A 140 -7.95 -10.07 18.56
C THR A 140 -7.69 -8.88 17.66
N MET A 141 -6.51 -8.27 17.76
CA MET A 141 -6.08 -7.20 16.85
C MET A 141 -5.95 -7.68 15.41
N ALA A 142 -5.36 -8.87 15.21
CA ALA A 142 -5.25 -9.50 13.91
C ALA A 142 -6.64 -9.80 13.30
N ALA A 143 -7.57 -10.32 14.11
CA ALA A 143 -8.94 -10.60 13.68
C ALA A 143 -9.70 -9.34 13.28
N ALA A 144 -9.62 -8.27 14.08
CA ALA A 144 -10.24 -6.98 13.75
C ALA A 144 -9.66 -6.37 12.47
N THR A 145 -8.33 -6.44 12.30
CA THR A 145 -7.64 -5.97 11.09
C THR A 145 -8.04 -6.78 9.87
N ALA A 146 -8.12 -8.12 9.99
CA ALA A 146 -8.57 -9.00 8.92
C ALA A 146 -10.03 -8.74 8.53
N PHE A 147 -10.90 -8.48 9.51
CA PHE A 147 -12.28 -8.11 9.26
C PHE A 147 -12.39 -6.76 8.53
N ASN A 148 -11.63 -5.75 8.96
CA ASN A 148 -11.54 -4.47 8.27
C ASN A 148 -11.06 -4.64 6.83
N LEU A 149 -10.07 -5.51 6.60
CA LEU A 149 -9.58 -5.84 5.27
C LEU A 149 -10.66 -6.50 4.40
N MET A 150 -11.46 -7.41 4.95
CA MET A 150 -12.59 -8.02 4.23
C MET A 150 -13.63 -6.98 3.82
N ILE A 151 -14.04 -6.08 4.72
CA ILE A 151 -14.96 -4.98 4.40
C ILE A 151 -14.36 -4.08 3.33
N THR A 152 -13.08 -3.73 3.45
CA THR A 152 -12.37 -2.92 2.46
C THR A 152 -12.41 -3.56 1.09
N VAL A 153 -12.13 -4.86 0.98
CA VAL A 153 -12.20 -5.59 -0.29
C VAL A 153 -13.62 -5.54 -0.87
N PHE A 154 -14.65 -5.71 -0.03
CA PHE A 154 -16.03 -5.63 -0.45
C PHE A 154 -16.39 -4.23 -0.96
N CYS A 155 -16.10 -3.17 -0.19
CA CYS A 155 -16.33 -1.78 -0.56
C CYS A 155 -15.55 -1.38 -1.82
N TYR A 156 -14.29 -1.77 -1.92
CA TYR A 156 -13.46 -1.51 -3.09
C TYR A 156 -14.05 -2.18 -4.33
N ARG A 157 -14.49 -3.44 -4.25
CA ARG A 157 -15.16 -4.12 -5.36
C ARG A 157 -16.47 -3.45 -5.73
N PHE A 158 -17.27 -3.07 -4.74
CA PHE A 158 -18.53 -2.36 -4.96
C PHE A 158 -18.31 -1.02 -5.68
N LEU A 159 -17.37 -0.21 -5.20
CA LEU A 159 -17.01 1.07 -5.80
C LEU A 159 -16.43 0.90 -7.20
N THR A 160 -15.47 -0.01 -7.38
CA THR A 160 -14.87 -0.23 -8.70
C THR A 160 -15.85 -0.79 -9.73
N ASN A 161 -16.80 -1.64 -9.32
CA ASN A 161 -17.85 -2.15 -10.19
C ASN A 161 -18.90 -1.07 -10.55
N ASN A 162 -19.17 -0.12 -9.66
CA ASN A 162 -20.19 0.92 -9.88
C ASN A 162 -19.64 2.20 -10.55
N LEU A 163 -18.42 2.64 -10.22
CA LEU A 163 -17.79 3.85 -10.75
C LEU A 163 -17.04 3.60 -12.07
N TYR A 164 -16.55 2.38 -12.29
CA TYR A 164 -15.91 1.97 -13.53
C TYR A 164 -16.63 0.75 -14.11
N PRO A 165 -17.73 0.93 -14.86
CA PRO A 165 -18.12 -0.07 -15.85
C PRO A 165 -17.07 -0.02 -16.96
N LEU A 166 -15.86 -0.50 -16.69
CA LEU A 166 -14.84 -0.68 -17.72
C LEU A 166 -15.36 -1.79 -18.63
N ARG A 167 -15.93 -1.32 -19.75
CA ARG A 167 -16.25 -2.05 -20.97
C ARG A 167 -15.39 -3.32 -21.10
N ARG A 168 -16.10 -4.41 -21.37
CA ARG A 168 -15.56 -5.65 -21.95
C ARG A 168 -14.54 -5.35 -23.06
#